data_AF-A0A8B5XX05-F1
#
_entry.id   AF-A0A8B5XX05-F1
#
_cell.length_a   1.000
_cell.length_b   1.000
_cell.length_c   1.000
_cell.angle_alpha   90.00
_cell.angle_beta   90.00
_cell.angle_gamma   90.00
#
_symmetry.space_group_name_H-M   'P 1'
#
loop_
_entity.id
_entity.type
_entity.pdbx_description
1 polymer ?
#
loop_
_entity_poly.entity_id
_entity_poly.type
_entity_poly.pdbx_seq_one_letter_code
_entity_poly.pdbx_strand_id
1 'polypeptide(L)'
;MNEQIQLMIDWIEDNLKNQFSLDELSNYMGYSPYYCSFKFHQVTGISIRRYILLRRLYLSTEDLANNRKIIDVAFDYDYSSQEAYSRAFKTVFGINPREYQLNKLPVQSIVKLTINKDGEWCRMNVSRKIEVEQLQNEKSELFDKYVLNILNGQVMYEEFKDNRLMGDSDYAPFNEAMCVNATTKQVFDKEFINTRASGHHESVENYIKKVIVPLDNLFNKEYKCIVLWFGEDMFCQMNLLTILSYLEQSGYEGKVFLNCFKEDEFKVNQTELKLGHYYSVYKEVLVNHNKPSNELLPVMYQAIDIYLDMLKEDNAVVKYISKNKDLATSELINRLFALFPTVGYGDLQYIELINKT
;
A
#
# COMPACT_ATOMS: atom_id res chain seq x y z
N MET A 1 15.62 23.70 -10.07
CA MET A 1 16.09 22.82 -8.97
C MET A 1 15.47 21.43 -9.07
N ASN A 2 14.15 21.33 -9.24
CA ASN A 2 13.48 20.03 -9.41
C ASN A 2 13.85 19.31 -10.71
N GLU A 3 14.13 20.04 -11.79
CA GLU A 3 14.58 19.48 -13.08
C GLU A 3 15.89 18.69 -12.98
N GLN A 4 16.88 19.17 -12.20
CA GLN A 4 18.16 18.48 -12.05
C GLN A 4 17.99 17.14 -11.33
N ILE A 5 17.09 17.06 -10.36
CA ILE A 5 16.79 15.80 -9.66
C ILE A 5 16.01 14.86 -10.59
N GLN A 6 15.08 15.39 -11.39
CA GLN A 6 14.40 14.57 -12.38
C GLN A 6 15.40 13.97 -13.38
N LEU A 7 16.37 14.76 -13.87
CA LEU A 7 17.45 14.26 -14.73
C LEU A 7 18.31 13.17 -14.03
N MET A 8 18.59 13.32 -12.73
CA MET A 8 19.26 12.26 -11.96
C MET A 8 18.42 10.98 -11.91
N ILE A 9 17.11 11.10 -11.64
CA ILE A 9 16.18 9.97 -11.60
C ILE A 9 16.11 9.29 -12.96
N ASP A 10 15.96 10.06 -14.04
CA ASP A 10 15.87 9.55 -15.41
C ASP A 10 17.15 8.79 -15.79
N TRP A 11 18.33 9.35 -15.50
CA TRP A 11 19.60 8.67 -15.73
C TRP A 11 19.70 7.38 -14.92
N ILE A 12 19.27 7.36 -13.66
CA ILE A 12 19.27 6.15 -12.83
C ILE A 12 18.35 5.09 -13.44
N GLU A 13 17.14 5.46 -13.86
CA GLU A 13 16.16 4.56 -14.48
C GLU A 13 16.71 3.89 -15.74
N ASP A 14 17.38 4.67 -16.60
CA ASP A 14 18.01 4.18 -17.84
C ASP A 14 19.18 3.21 -17.56
N ASN A 15 19.72 3.21 -16.33
CA ASN A 15 20.85 2.39 -15.92
C ASN A 15 20.51 1.32 -14.88
N LEU A 16 19.22 1.05 -14.61
CA LEU A 16 18.82 0.10 -13.56
C LEU A 16 19.29 -1.33 -13.79
N LYS A 17 19.49 -1.76 -15.04
CA LYS A 17 19.97 -3.11 -15.37
C LYS A 17 21.50 -3.23 -15.47
N ASN A 18 22.21 -2.10 -15.41
CA ASN A 18 23.67 -2.04 -15.49
C ASN A 18 24.28 -1.86 -14.11
N GLN A 19 25.58 -2.11 -13.96
CA GLN A 19 26.30 -1.80 -12.73
C GLN A 19 26.23 -0.29 -12.45
N PHE A 20 25.57 0.10 -11.36
CA PHE A 20 25.44 1.52 -11.01
C PHE A 20 26.75 2.08 -10.47
N SER A 21 27.20 3.20 -11.03
CA SER A 21 28.31 3.99 -10.51
C SER A 21 27.87 5.40 -10.14
N LEU A 22 28.12 5.78 -8.88
CA LEU A 22 27.88 7.16 -8.44
C LEU A 22 28.81 8.14 -9.17
N ASP A 23 30.01 7.70 -9.55
CA ASP A 23 30.97 8.53 -10.29
C ASP A 23 30.45 8.81 -11.71
N GLU A 24 29.86 7.82 -12.39
CA GLU A 24 29.25 8.00 -13.72
C GLU A 24 28.06 8.96 -13.67
N LEU A 25 27.16 8.79 -12.70
CA LEU A 25 26.06 9.73 -12.48
C LEU A 25 26.61 11.15 -12.22
N SER A 26 27.65 11.27 -11.40
CA SER A 26 28.23 12.57 -11.05
C SER A 26 28.86 13.27 -12.26
N ASN A 27 29.56 12.50 -13.11
CA ASN A 27 30.15 12.97 -14.36
C ASN A 27 29.06 13.42 -15.35
N TYR A 28 27.98 12.65 -15.47
CA TYR A 28 26.82 13.02 -16.29
C TYR A 28 26.17 14.32 -15.81
N MET A 29 26.01 14.49 -14.50
CA MET A 29 25.39 15.67 -13.91
C MET A 29 26.31 16.89 -13.82
N GLY A 30 27.64 16.72 -14.02
CA GLY A 30 28.63 17.78 -13.83
C GLY A 30 28.81 18.22 -12.37
N TYR A 31 28.47 17.35 -11.41
CA TYR A 31 28.59 17.62 -9.97
C TYR A 31 29.49 16.59 -9.29
N SER A 32 29.90 16.84 -8.05
CA SER A 32 30.64 15.84 -7.28
C SER A 32 29.72 14.67 -6.86
N PRO A 33 30.27 13.45 -6.69
CA PRO A 33 29.53 12.29 -6.17
C PRO A 33 28.77 12.59 -4.87
N TYR A 34 29.42 13.31 -3.96
CA TYR A 34 28.83 13.76 -2.70
C TYR A 34 27.61 14.65 -2.94
N TYR A 35 27.72 15.65 -3.82
CA TYR A 35 26.63 16.57 -4.11
C TYR A 35 25.43 15.85 -4.71
N CYS A 36 25.64 14.94 -5.68
CA CYS A 36 24.57 14.13 -6.26
C CYS A 36 23.86 13.29 -5.20
N SER A 37 24.60 12.55 -4.36
CA SER A 37 24.01 11.74 -3.31
C SER A 37 23.28 12.57 -2.25
N PHE A 38 23.88 13.68 -1.83
CA PHE A 38 23.29 14.59 -0.84
C PHE A 38 22.01 15.22 -1.38
N LYS A 39 22.04 15.76 -2.60
CA LYS A 39 20.89 16.42 -3.22
C LYS A 39 19.76 15.46 -3.53
N PHE A 40 20.06 14.28 -4.08
CA PHE A 40 19.05 13.25 -4.30
C PHE A 40 18.36 12.88 -2.98
N HIS A 41 19.13 12.62 -1.92
CA HIS A 41 18.55 12.27 -0.62
C HIS A 41 17.77 13.43 0.01
N GLN A 42 18.28 14.66 -0.12
CA GLN A 42 17.60 15.86 0.37
C GLN A 42 16.21 16.02 -0.28
N VAL A 43 16.11 15.77 -1.59
CA VAL A 43 14.87 16.00 -2.35
C VAL A 43 13.92 14.81 -2.33
N THR A 44 14.43 13.58 -2.33
CA THR A 44 13.59 12.37 -2.42
C THR A 44 13.31 11.70 -1.07
N GLY A 45 14.03 12.08 -0.02
CA GLY A 45 13.94 11.44 1.30
C GLY A 45 14.61 10.06 1.41
N ILE A 46 15.03 9.45 0.29
CA ILE A 46 15.67 8.13 0.24
C ILE A 46 17.07 8.21 -0.39
N SER A 47 17.94 7.24 -0.11
CA SER A 47 19.25 7.20 -0.75
C SER A 47 19.13 6.66 -2.18
N ILE A 48 20.05 7.07 -3.06
CA ILE A 48 20.13 6.55 -4.44
C ILE A 48 20.21 5.02 -4.45
N ARG A 49 21.05 4.44 -3.57
CA ARG A 49 21.18 2.98 -3.45
C ARG A 49 19.86 2.29 -3.06
N ARG A 50 19.10 2.88 -2.12
CA ARG A 50 17.80 2.34 -1.72
C ARG A 50 16.78 2.45 -2.85
N TYR A 51 16.78 3.58 -3.56
CA TYR A 51 15.92 3.77 -4.74
C TYR A 51 16.19 2.71 -5.82
N ILE A 52 17.44 2.53 -6.22
CA ILE A 52 17.86 1.52 -7.21
C ILE A 52 17.46 0.12 -6.77
N LEU A 53 17.73 -0.24 -5.50
CA LEU A 53 17.35 -1.53 -4.94
C LEU A 53 15.85 -1.80 -5.08
N LEU A 54 15.01 -0.84 -4.67
CA LEU A 54 13.56 -0.97 -4.72
C LEU A 54 13.06 -1.08 -6.17
N ARG A 55 13.56 -0.23 -7.07
CA ARG A 55 13.17 -0.23 -8.48
C ARG A 55 13.59 -1.51 -9.20
N ARG A 56 14.83 -1.98 -9.02
CA ARG A 56 15.31 -3.26 -9.58
C ARG A 56 14.46 -4.44 -9.11
N LEU A 57 14.22 -4.53 -7.81
CA LEU A 57 13.41 -5.61 -7.23
C LEU A 57 11.98 -5.58 -7.76
N TYR A 58 11.34 -4.42 -7.83
CA TYR A 58 9.99 -4.29 -8.38
C TYR A 58 9.93 -4.65 -9.87
N LEU A 59 10.82 -4.11 -10.71
CA LEU A 59 10.86 -4.45 -12.13
C LEU A 59 11.10 -5.95 -12.36
N SER A 60 11.92 -6.58 -11.51
CA SER A 60 12.17 -8.02 -11.57
C SER A 60 10.93 -8.88 -11.32
N THR A 61 9.88 -8.34 -10.68
CA THR A 61 8.63 -9.07 -10.44
C THR A 61 7.91 -9.43 -11.74
N GLU A 62 7.98 -8.58 -12.76
CA GLU A 62 7.42 -8.86 -14.08
C GLU A 62 8.13 -10.04 -14.76
N ASP A 63 9.46 -10.05 -14.70
CA ASP A 63 10.28 -11.16 -15.20
C ASP A 63 9.99 -12.48 -14.44
N LEU A 64 9.81 -12.41 -13.12
CA LEU A 64 9.42 -13.57 -12.31
C LEU A 64 8.03 -14.08 -12.67
N ALA A 65 7.05 -13.19 -12.85
CA ALA A 65 5.67 -13.54 -13.22
C ALA A 65 5.59 -14.22 -14.60
N ASN A 66 6.55 -13.93 -15.48
CA ASN A 66 6.75 -14.57 -16.78
C ASN A 66 7.56 -15.89 -16.71
N ASN A 67 7.71 -16.48 -15.51
CA ASN A 67 8.39 -17.76 -15.29
C ASN A 67 9.87 -17.81 -15.72
N ARG A 68 10.56 -16.67 -15.78
CA ARG A 68 12.01 -16.66 -16.04
C ARG A 68 12.79 -17.33 -14.91
N LYS A 69 13.96 -17.88 -15.20
CA LYS A 69 14.81 -18.51 -14.19
C LYS A 69 15.32 -17.44 -13.22
N ILE A 70 15.21 -17.71 -11.93
CA ILE A 70 15.55 -16.76 -10.86
C ILE A 70 17.02 -16.30 -10.96
N ILE A 71 17.94 -17.20 -11.33
CA ILE A 71 19.35 -16.85 -11.53
C ILE A 71 19.57 -15.87 -12.70
N ASP A 72 18.85 -16.04 -13.81
CA ASP A 72 18.96 -15.15 -14.97
C ASP A 72 18.40 -13.77 -14.60
N VAL A 73 17.26 -13.73 -13.90
CA VAL A 73 16.69 -12.50 -13.36
C VAL A 73 17.66 -11.82 -12.40
N ALA A 74 18.31 -12.56 -11.50
CA ALA A 74 19.28 -11.99 -10.58
C ALA A 74 20.42 -11.28 -11.33
N PHE A 75 20.98 -11.91 -12.37
CA PHE A 75 22.05 -11.29 -13.16
C PHE A 75 21.59 -10.10 -14.00
N ASP A 76 20.40 -10.16 -14.59
CA ASP A 76 19.82 -9.04 -15.37
C ASP A 76 19.59 -7.77 -14.54
N TYR A 77 19.41 -7.92 -13.22
CA TYR A 77 19.27 -6.82 -12.27
C TYR A 77 20.53 -6.57 -11.44
N ASP A 78 21.69 -6.99 -11.96
CA ASP A 78 23.02 -6.68 -11.42
C ASP A 78 23.20 -7.17 -9.96
N TYR A 79 22.73 -8.38 -9.69
CA TYR A 79 23.08 -9.13 -8.49
C TYR A 79 24.21 -10.11 -8.77
N SER A 80 25.18 -10.19 -7.85
CA SER A 80 26.33 -11.09 -7.99
C SER A 80 25.99 -12.58 -7.84
N SER A 81 24.83 -12.92 -7.25
CA SER A 81 24.36 -14.29 -7.12
C SER A 81 22.85 -14.37 -6.91
N GLN A 82 22.26 -15.55 -7.16
CA GLN A 82 20.84 -15.83 -6.91
C GLN A 82 20.48 -15.67 -5.42
N GLU A 83 21.39 -16.01 -4.51
CA GLU A 83 21.21 -15.91 -3.06
C GLU A 83 21.21 -14.45 -2.59
N ALA A 84 22.06 -13.61 -3.19
CA ALA A 84 22.05 -12.18 -2.91
C ALA A 84 20.72 -11.54 -3.34
N TYR A 85 20.24 -11.86 -4.54
CA TYR A 85 18.93 -11.44 -5.04
C TYR A 85 17.79 -11.95 -4.14
N SER A 86 17.76 -13.25 -3.83
CA SER A 86 16.68 -13.85 -3.04
C SER A 86 16.59 -13.26 -1.64
N ARG A 87 17.72 -12.97 -0.99
CA ARG A 87 17.73 -12.28 0.32
C ARG A 87 17.20 -10.85 0.24
N ALA A 88 17.61 -10.11 -0.78
CA ALA A 88 17.13 -8.75 -1.02
C ALA A 88 15.63 -8.73 -1.30
N PHE A 89 15.16 -9.64 -2.16
CA PHE A 89 13.76 -9.83 -2.49
C PHE A 89 12.93 -10.16 -1.25
N LYS A 90 13.35 -11.15 -0.46
CA LYS A 90 12.66 -11.51 0.80
C LYS A 90 12.65 -10.37 1.81
N THR A 91 13.72 -9.59 1.89
CA THR A 91 13.79 -8.44 2.80
C THR A 91 12.78 -7.36 2.42
N VAL A 92 12.55 -7.14 1.12
CA VAL A 92 11.64 -6.09 0.63
C VAL A 92 10.20 -6.58 0.56
N PHE A 93 9.96 -7.81 0.10
CA PHE A 93 8.62 -8.34 -0.17
C PHE A 93 8.13 -9.37 0.86
N GLY A 94 8.92 -9.71 1.88
CA GLY A 94 8.57 -10.68 2.92
C GLY A 94 8.67 -12.15 2.49
N ILE A 95 8.56 -12.45 1.19
CA ILE A 95 8.57 -13.81 0.62
C ILE A 95 9.75 -14.06 -0.31
N ASN A 96 10.01 -15.31 -0.64
CA ASN A 96 11.08 -15.66 -1.61
C ASN A 96 10.62 -15.48 -3.08
N PRO A 97 11.55 -15.22 -4.03
CA PRO A 97 11.21 -15.06 -5.45
C PRO A 97 10.46 -16.25 -6.06
N ARG A 98 10.78 -17.47 -5.63
CA ARG A 98 10.14 -18.69 -6.13
C ARG A 98 8.66 -18.75 -5.75
N GLU A 99 8.34 -18.33 -4.54
CA GLU A 99 6.97 -18.31 -4.05
C GLU A 99 6.16 -17.23 -4.75
N TYR A 100 6.75 -16.04 -4.94
CA TYR A 100 6.17 -15.00 -5.77
C TYR A 100 5.85 -15.51 -7.18
N GLN A 101 6.80 -16.20 -7.82
CA GLN A 101 6.61 -16.75 -9.17
C GLN A 101 5.48 -17.80 -9.24
N LEU A 102 5.32 -18.63 -8.21
CA LEU A 102 4.28 -19.68 -8.19
C LEU A 102 2.88 -19.09 -8.01
N ASN A 103 2.74 -18.08 -7.15
CA ASN A 103 1.44 -17.60 -6.69
C ASN A 103 1.04 -16.24 -7.29
N LYS A 104 1.98 -15.50 -7.90
CA LYS A 104 1.78 -14.16 -8.49
C LYS A 104 1.13 -13.16 -7.50
N LEU A 105 1.56 -13.23 -6.25
CA LEU A 105 0.98 -12.47 -5.14
C LEU A 105 1.13 -10.96 -5.36
N PRO A 106 0.17 -10.14 -4.89
CA PRO A 106 0.26 -8.70 -4.99
C PRO A 106 1.43 -8.14 -4.16
N VAL A 107 2.12 -7.15 -4.73
CA VAL A 107 3.23 -6.39 -4.12
C VAL A 107 2.91 -4.90 -4.23
N GLN A 108 3.45 -4.07 -3.33
CA GLN A 108 3.35 -2.62 -3.48
C GLN A 108 4.08 -2.13 -4.73
N SER A 109 3.41 -1.30 -5.51
CA SER A 109 3.97 -0.66 -6.69
C SER A 109 5.06 0.35 -6.31
N ILE A 110 6.28 0.08 -6.76
CA ILE A 110 7.41 0.99 -6.59
C ILE A 110 7.61 1.70 -7.93
N VAL A 111 6.90 2.80 -8.15
CA VAL A 111 6.97 3.56 -9.41
C VAL A 111 8.20 4.45 -9.52
N LYS A 112 8.53 4.85 -10.75
CA LYS A 112 9.53 5.88 -11.01
C LYS A 112 9.13 7.18 -10.30
N LEU A 113 10.05 7.76 -9.53
CA LEU A 113 9.82 9.04 -8.89
C LEU A 113 9.64 10.14 -9.95
N THR A 114 8.63 10.98 -9.77
CA THR A 114 8.40 12.14 -10.63
C THR A 114 8.26 13.38 -9.77
N ILE A 115 9.21 14.32 -9.89
CA ILE A 115 9.28 15.52 -9.03
C ILE A 115 8.48 16.69 -9.63
N ASN A 116 8.18 16.65 -10.94
CA ASN A 116 7.46 17.70 -11.67
C ASN A 116 6.16 17.15 -12.29
N LYS A 117 5.18 16.76 -11.46
CA LYS A 117 3.81 16.52 -11.97
C LYS A 117 2.94 17.72 -11.64
N ASP A 118 2.60 18.49 -12.67
CA ASP A 118 1.50 19.43 -12.62
C ASP A 118 0.19 18.64 -12.49
N GLY A 119 -0.39 18.63 -11.30
CA GLY A 119 -1.83 18.73 -11.05
C GLY A 119 -2.81 17.69 -11.62
N GLU A 120 -2.40 16.68 -12.38
CA GLU A 120 -3.31 15.61 -12.83
C GLU A 120 -3.26 14.41 -11.89
N TRP A 121 -3.62 14.64 -10.61
CA TRP A 121 -4.15 13.55 -9.80
C TRP A 121 -5.66 13.48 -10.03
N CYS A 122 -6.18 12.28 -10.25
CA CYS A 122 -7.60 11.98 -10.37
C CYS A 122 -8.31 12.47 -11.65
N ARG A 123 -7.96 11.87 -12.79
CA ARG A 123 -8.96 11.61 -13.85
C ARG A 123 -8.98 10.15 -14.23
N MET A 124 -9.74 9.35 -13.49
CA MET A 124 -10.03 7.96 -13.86
C MET A 124 -11.48 7.63 -13.53
N ASN A 125 -12.27 7.39 -14.58
CA ASN A 125 -13.65 6.90 -14.44
C ASN A 125 -14.00 5.83 -15.50
N VAL A 126 -13.21 5.69 -16.58
CA VAL A 126 -13.44 4.69 -17.63
C VAL A 126 -12.65 3.39 -17.39
N SER A 127 -11.38 3.49 -16.97
CA SER A 127 -10.52 2.30 -16.75
C SER A 127 -11.04 1.37 -15.65
N ARG A 128 -11.64 1.93 -14.58
CA ARG A 128 -12.20 1.13 -13.48
C ARG A 128 -13.36 0.25 -13.94
N LYS A 129 -14.29 0.82 -14.71
CA LYS A 129 -15.41 0.07 -15.27
C LYS A 129 -14.94 -1.07 -16.15
N ILE A 130 -13.97 -0.83 -17.03
CA ILE A 130 -13.43 -1.85 -17.92
C ILE A 130 -12.78 -2.99 -17.12
N GLU A 131 -11.93 -2.68 -16.14
CA GLU A 131 -11.27 -3.71 -15.33
C GLU A 131 -12.28 -4.52 -14.53
N VAL A 132 -13.27 -3.86 -13.92
CA VAL A 132 -14.30 -4.56 -13.16
C VAL A 132 -15.17 -5.41 -14.08
N GLU A 133 -15.56 -4.91 -15.27
CA GLU A 133 -16.27 -5.69 -16.29
C GLU A 133 -15.48 -6.93 -16.73
N GLN A 134 -14.16 -6.84 -16.89
CA GLN A 134 -13.31 -8.00 -17.16
C GLN A 134 -13.36 -9.02 -16.03
N LEU A 135 -13.22 -8.57 -14.78
CA LEU A 135 -13.37 -9.45 -13.61
C LEU A 135 -14.77 -10.09 -13.54
N GLN A 136 -15.84 -9.35 -13.91
CA GLN A 136 -17.19 -9.91 -13.96
C GLN A 136 -17.27 -11.08 -14.93
N ASN A 137 -16.70 -10.91 -16.12
CA ASN A 137 -16.72 -11.93 -17.16
C ASN A 137 -15.89 -13.16 -16.77
N GLU A 138 -14.78 -12.98 -16.06
CA GLU A 138 -13.91 -14.08 -15.63
C GLU A 138 -14.42 -14.84 -14.41
N LYS A 139 -15.17 -14.18 -13.52
CA LYS A 139 -15.51 -14.67 -12.18
C LYS A 139 -16.98 -14.48 -11.83
N SER A 140 -17.88 -14.93 -12.69
CA SER A 140 -19.34 -14.74 -12.51
C SER A 140 -19.89 -15.17 -11.14
N GLU A 141 -19.26 -16.14 -10.48
CA GLU A 141 -19.60 -16.60 -9.12
C GLU A 141 -19.42 -15.53 -8.01
N LEU A 142 -18.59 -14.51 -8.23
CA LEU A 142 -18.36 -13.40 -7.30
C LEU A 142 -19.42 -12.28 -7.41
N PHE A 143 -20.43 -12.47 -8.25
CA PHE A 143 -21.49 -11.50 -8.55
C PHE A 143 -22.87 -11.99 -8.09
N ASP A 144 -22.89 -12.99 -7.20
CA ASP A 144 -24.07 -13.60 -6.61
C ASP A 144 -24.60 -12.78 -5.41
N LYS A 145 -25.89 -12.93 -5.08
CA LYS A 145 -26.56 -12.33 -3.92
C LYS A 145 -26.00 -12.80 -2.57
N TYR A 146 -25.18 -13.85 -2.56
CA TYR A 146 -24.49 -14.36 -1.38
C TYR A 146 -23.04 -13.87 -1.25
N VAL A 147 -22.70 -12.79 -1.96
CA VAL A 147 -21.40 -12.11 -1.91
C VAL A 147 -21.52 -10.76 -1.24
N LEU A 148 -20.63 -10.49 -0.28
CA LEU A 148 -20.43 -9.16 0.28
C LEU A 148 -19.13 -8.56 -0.23
N ASN A 149 -19.23 -7.37 -0.84
CA ASN A 149 -18.08 -6.56 -1.19
C ASN A 149 -17.80 -5.56 -0.07
N ILE A 150 -16.60 -5.62 0.52
CA ILE A 150 -16.13 -4.63 1.50
C ILE A 150 -15.12 -3.71 0.82
N LEU A 151 -15.40 -2.42 0.84
CA LEU A 151 -14.69 -1.40 0.06
C LEU A 151 -13.98 -0.44 1.01
N ASN A 152 -12.71 -0.15 0.77
CA ASN A 152 -11.98 0.80 1.61
C ASN A 152 -12.44 2.24 1.33
N GLY A 153 -13.22 2.79 2.26
CA GLY A 153 -13.72 4.17 2.20
C GLY A 153 -15.04 4.37 1.45
N GLN A 154 -15.68 5.51 1.76
CA GLN A 154 -17.03 5.86 1.32
C GLN A 154 -17.12 6.16 -0.19
N VAL A 155 -16.11 6.85 -0.74
CA VAL A 155 -16.11 7.27 -2.15
C VAL A 155 -16.11 6.06 -3.08
N MET A 156 -15.28 5.05 -2.79
CA MET A 156 -15.24 3.82 -3.57
C MET A 156 -16.57 3.05 -3.46
N TYR A 157 -17.16 3.03 -2.27
CA TYR A 157 -18.48 2.43 -2.07
C TYR A 157 -19.57 3.06 -2.91
N GLU A 158 -19.64 4.39 -2.94
CA GLU A 158 -20.61 5.12 -3.76
C GLU A 158 -20.40 4.82 -5.25
N GLU A 159 -19.15 4.83 -5.72
CA GLU A 159 -18.83 4.50 -7.12
C GLU A 159 -19.31 3.08 -7.51
N PHE A 160 -19.01 2.08 -6.68
CA PHE A 160 -19.39 0.69 -6.94
C PHE A 160 -20.90 0.49 -6.89
N LYS A 161 -21.56 1.08 -5.89
CA LYS A 161 -23.00 0.94 -5.68
C LYS A 161 -23.81 1.66 -6.75
N ASP A 162 -23.46 2.91 -7.06
CA ASP A 162 -24.22 3.74 -8.00
C ASP A 162 -24.11 3.23 -9.43
N ASN A 163 -22.95 2.65 -9.79
CA ASN A 163 -22.73 2.04 -11.10
C ASN A 163 -23.05 0.53 -11.13
N ARG A 164 -23.45 -0.07 -10.00
CA ARG A 164 -23.68 -1.52 -9.85
C ARG A 164 -22.53 -2.37 -10.38
N LEU A 165 -21.29 -1.97 -10.06
CA LEU A 165 -20.08 -2.59 -10.58
C LEU A 165 -19.90 -4.05 -10.14
N MET A 166 -20.65 -4.53 -9.14
CA MET A 166 -20.68 -5.94 -8.73
C MET A 166 -22.09 -6.55 -8.83
N GLY A 167 -22.92 -6.04 -9.75
CA GLY A 167 -24.27 -6.54 -9.98
C GLY A 167 -25.16 -6.43 -8.73
N ASP A 168 -25.87 -7.53 -8.43
CA ASP A 168 -26.86 -7.62 -7.34
C ASP A 168 -26.25 -8.03 -5.97
N SER A 169 -24.91 -8.08 -5.87
CA SER A 169 -24.21 -8.38 -4.61
C SER A 169 -24.41 -7.26 -3.57
N ASP A 170 -24.14 -7.58 -2.29
CA ASP A 170 -24.16 -6.57 -1.23
C ASP A 170 -22.82 -5.81 -1.16
N TYR A 171 -22.86 -4.55 -0.72
CA TYR A 171 -21.70 -3.68 -0.58
C TYR A 171 -21.67 -3.07 0.82
N ALA A 172 -20.48 -2.90 1.40
CA ALA A 172 -20.27 -2.19 2.65
C ALA A 172 -18.97 -1.36 2.60
N PRO A 173 -18.99 -0.07 2.98
CA PRO A 173 -17.78 0.71 3.13
C PRO A 173 -17.11 0.43 4.49
N PHE A 174 -15.79 0.30 4.48
CA PHE A 174 -14.99 0.34 5.70
C PHE A 174 -14.39 1.75 5.88
N ASN A 175 -14.99 2.52 6.78
CA ASN A 175 -14.73 3.96 6.96
C ASN A 175 -13.90 4.28 8.20
N GLU A 176 -12.89 3.46 8.48
CA GLU A 176 -12.00 3.61 9.65
C GLU A 176 -10.58 3.97 9.22
N ALA A 177 -9.82 4.62 10.11
CA ALA A 177 -8.43 5.00 9.91
C ALA A 177 -7.52 4.27 10.90
N MET A 178 -7.25 2.98 10.64
CA MET A 178 -6.53 2.11 11.60
C MET A 178 -5.05 2.48 11.78
N CYS A 179 -4.50 3.33 10.92
CA CYS A 179 -3.12 3.82 11.06
C CYS A 179 -2.94 4.90 12.13
N VAL A 180 -4.03 5.48 12.65
CA VAL A 180 -3.98 6.50 13.70
C VAL A 180 -4.71 6.01 14.94
N ASN A 181 -4.32 6.54 16.10
CA ASN A 181 -4.91 6.24 17.42
C ASN A 181 -4.76 4.78 17.86
N ALA A 182 -4.92 4.53 19.17
CA ALA A 182 -4.83 3.19 19.73
C ALA A 182 -6.01 2.30 19.29
N THR A 183 -5.83 0.99 19.35
CA THR A 183 -6.89 0.00 19.14
C THR A 183 -6.81 -1.12 20.17
N THR A 184 -7.83 -1.98 20.22
CA THR A 184 -7.93 -3.11 21.14
C THR A 184 -7.87 -4.45 20.41
N LYS A 185 -7.74 -5.54 21.16
CA LYS A 185 -7.58 -6.90 20.62
C LYS A 185 -8.85 -7.39 19.91
N GLN A 186 -10.02 -7.16 20.52
CA GLN A 186 -11.29 -7.61 19.96
C GLN A 186 -11.81 -6.55 18.99
N VAL A 187 -12.00 -6.91 17.72
CA VAL A 187 -12.40 -5.95 16.69
C VAL A 187 -13.93 -5.76 16.73
N PHE A 188 -14.37 -4.49 16.69
CA PHE A 188 -15.77 -4.06 16.75
C PHE A 188 -16.55 -4.34 18.03
N ASP A 189 -15.89 -4.79 19.10
CA ASP A 189 -16.55 -4.87 20.41
C ASP A 189 -16.73 -3.48 21.04
N LYS A 190 -17.40 -3.44 22.20
CA LYS A 190 -17.66 -2.18 22.92
C LYS A 190 -16.38 -1.45 23.31
N GLU A 191 -15.33 -2.17 23.67
CA GLU A 191 -14.05 -1.58 24.08
C GLU A 191 -13.33 -0.94 22.88
N PHE A 192 -13.31 -1.64 21.74
CA PHE A 192 -12.83 -1.14 20.46
C PHE A 192 -13.54 0.16 20.09
N ILE A 193 -14.87 0.14 20.04
CA ILE A 193 -15.67 1.31 19.64
C ILE A 193 -15.36 2.52 20.53
N ASN A 194 -15.30 2.34 21.85
CA ASN A 194 -15.00 3.43 22.78
C ASN A 194 -13.57 3.95 22.59
N THR A 195 -12.60 3.06 22.40
CA THR A 195 -11.19 3.41 22.22
C THR A 195 -11.00 4.21 20.93
N ARG A 196 -11.61 3.76 19.83
CA ARG A 196 -11.51 4.41 18.52
C ARG A 196 -12.23 5.75 18.49
N ALA A 197 -13.46 5.83 19.01
CA ALA A 197 -14.22 7.08 19.11
C ALA A 197 -13.46 8.14 19.93
N SER A 198 -12.91 7.73 21.08
CA SER A 198 -12.09 8.63 21.92
C SER A 198 -10.84 9.11 21.20
N GLY A 199 -10.16 8.24 20.44
CA GLY A 199 -8.96 8.58 19.67
C GLY A 199 -9.22 9.61 18.58
N HIS A 200 -10.37 9.52 17.89
CA HIS A 200 -10.77 10.47 16.86
C HIS A 200 -11.41 11.75 17.40
N HIS A 201 -11.46 11.91 18.73
CA HIS A 201 -12.12 13.03 19.40
C HIS A 201 -13.59 13.20 19.00
N GLU A 202 -14.30 12.09 18.79
CA GLU A 202 -15.72 12.08 18.43
C GLU A 202 -16.58 11.31 19.44
N SER A 203 -17.89 11.51 19.36
CA SER A 203 -18.82 10.75 20.20
C SER A 203 -18.92 9.30 19.74
N VAL A 204 -19.15 8.38 20.68
CA VAL A 204 -19.41 6.96 20.38
C VAL A 204 -20.56 6.78 19.38
N GLU A 205 -21.61 7.60 19.49
CA GLU A 205 -22.75 7.55 18.57
C GLU A 205 -22.35 7.93 17.12
N ASN A 206 -21.53 8.97 16.96
CA ASN A 206 -21.06 9.39 15.64
C ASN A 206 -20.13 8.34 15.03
N TYR A 207 -19.21 7.79 15.83
CA TYR A 207 -18.34 6.71 15.41
C TYR A 207 -19.15 5.49 14.94
N ILE A 208 -20.15 5.06 15.71
CA ILE A 208 -21.04 3.95 15.34
C ILE A 208 -21.74 4.24 14.01
N LYS A 209 -22.31 5.43 13.82
CA LYS A 209 -22.98 5.81 12.56
C LYS A 209 -22.04 5.78 11.36
N LYS A 210 -20.78 6.18 11.55
CA LYS A 210 -19.78 6.29 10.48
C LYS A 210 -19.14 4.95 10.12
N VAL A 211 -18.84 4.11 11.11
CA VAL A 211 -18.00 2.91 10.94
C VAL A 211 -18.79 1.62 11.11
N ILE A 212 -19.65 1.53 12.13
CA ILE A 212 -20.30 0.27 12.51
C ILE A 212 -21.59 0.05 11.72
N VAL A 213 -22.46 1.06 11.63
CA VAL A 213 -23.75 0.95 10.90
C VAL A 213 -23.55 0.59 9.43
N PRO A 214 -22.58 1.14 8.68
CA PRO A 214 -22.38 0.74 7.29
C PRO A 214 -21.93 -0.71 7.10
N LEU A 215 -21.40 -1.34 8.16
CA LEU A 215 -21.00 -2.75 8.18
C LEU A 215 -22.11 -3.68 8.69
N ASP A 216 -23.35 -3.20 8.90
CA ASP A 216 -24.47 -4.01 9.41
C ASP A 216 -24.65 -5.34 8.66
N ASN A 217 -24.51 -5.29 7.33
CA ASN A 217 -24.50 -6.46 6.46
C ASN A 217 -23.47 -7.52 6.90
N LEU A 218 -22.24 -7.12 7.22
CA LEU A 218 -21.17 -8.02 7.64
C LEU A 218 -21.49 -8.74 8.96
N PHE A 219 -22.21 -8.08 9.86
CA PHE A 219 -22.51 -8.60 11.20
C PHE A 219 -23.77 -9.48 11.23
N ASN A 220 -24.75 -9.14 10.41
CA ASN A 220 -26.11 -9.68 10.55
C ASN A 220 -26.56 -10.59 9.40
N LYS A 221 -25.76 -10.75 8.35
CA LYS A 221 -26.07 -11.64 7.21
C LYS A 221 -24.97 -12.69 7.03
N GLU A 222 -25.38 -13.85 6.52
CA GLU A 222 -24.47 -14.93 6.15
C GLU A 222 -24.09 -14.83 4.67
N TYR A 223 -22.80 -14.76 4.39
CA TYR A 223 -22.25 -14.76 3.03
C TYR A 223 -21.35 -15.96 2.80
N LYS A 224 -21.50 -16.61 1.65
CA LYS A 224 -20.59 -17.70 1.24
C LYS A 224 -19.23 -17.18 0.81
N CYS A 225 -19.18 -15.90 0.41
CA CYS A 225 -18.00 -15.26 -0.11
C CYS A 225 -17.94 -13.79 0.31
N ILE A 226 -16.77 -13.34 0.74
CA ILE A 226 -16.46 -11.93 0.99
C ILE A 226 -15.37 -11.49 0.01
N VAL A 227 -15.59 -10.39 -0.68
CA VAL A 227 -14.65 -9.79 -1.62
C VAL A 227 -14.18 -8.46 -1.06
N LEU A 228 -12.87 -8.32 -0.85
CA LEU A 228 -12.23 -7.20 -0.20
C LEU A 228 -11.57 -6.31 -1.27
N TRP A 229 -11.96 -5.05 -1.35
CA TRP A 229 -11.43 -4.07 -2.30
C TRP A 229 -10.53 -3.06 -1.57
N PHE A 230 -9.22 -3.32 -1.59
CA PHE A 230 -8.24 -2.55 -0.82
C PHE A 230 -7.01 -2.25 -1.69
N GLY A 231 -6.59 -0.98 -1.68
CA GLY A 231 -5.41 -0.52 -2.40
C GLY A 231 -4.10 -1.07 -1.83
N GLU A 232 -3.00 -0.84 -2.55
CA GLU A 232 -1.67 -1.31 -2.16
C GLU A 232 -1.02 -0.51 -1.02
N ASP A 233 -1.49 0.70 -0.74
CA ASP A 233 -0.89 1.59 0.25
C ASP A 233 -1.06 1.10 1.70
N MET A 234 -0.23 1.65 2.60
CA MET A 234 -0.21 1.33 4.02
C MET A 234 -1.58 1.46 4.68
N PHE A 235 -2.31 2.54 4.38
CA PHE A 235 -3.60 2.82 4.99
C PHE A 235 -4.63 1.75 4.65
N CYS A 236 -4.77 1.43 3.36
CA CYS A 236 -5.61 0.35 2.87
C CYS A 236 -5.25 -0.99 3.51
N GLN A 237 -3.96 -1.33 3.58
CA GLN A 237 -3.52 -2.63 4.09
C GLN A 237 -3.72 -2.80 5.61
N MET A 238 -3.61 -1.73 6.41
CA MET A 238 -3.90 -1.79 7.86
C MET A 238 -5.40 -1.97 8.12
N ASN A 239 -6.22 -1.35 7.28
CA ASN A 239 -7.65 -1.54 7.29
C ASN A 239 -8.05 -2.96 6.88
N LEU A 240 -7.42 -3.51 5.82
CA LEU A 240 -7.57 -4.90 5.40
C LEU A 240 -7.24 -5.87 6.54
N LEU A 241 -6.10 -5.69 7.21
CA LEU A 241 -5.69 -6.53 8.34
C LEU A 241 -6.74 -6.54 9.46
N THR A 242 -7.40 -5.41 9.69
CA THR A 242 -8.46 -5.27 10.71
C THR A 242 -9.70 -6.09 10.33
N ILE A 243 -10.14 -6.03 9.07
CA ILE A 243 -11.26 -6.85 8.59
C ILE A 243 -10.91 -8.35 8.66
N LEU A 244 -9.72 -8.75 8.22
CA LEU A 244 -9.30 -10.17 8.28
C LEU A 244 -9.23 -10.69 9.70
N SER A 245 -8.72 -9.87 10.63
CA SER A 245 -8.72 -10.17 12.06
C SER A 245 -10.14 -10.35 12.60
N TYR A 246 -11.09 -9.50 12.19
CA TYR A 246 -12.49 -9.63 12.57
C TYR A 246 -13.12 -10.91 12.02
N LEU A 247 -12.90 -11.25 10.73
CA LEU A 247 -13.43 -12.47 10.11
C LEU A 247 -12.97 -13.73 10.85
N GLU A 248 -11.72 -13.76 11.31
CA GLU A 248 -11.23 -14.86 12.15
C GLU A 248 -11.90 -14.89 13.53
N GLN A 249 -12.09 -13.73 14.16
CA GLN A 249 -12.74 -13.63 15.47
C GLN A 249 -14.23 -14.00 15.43
N SER A 250 -14.92 -13.72 14.33
CA SER A 250 -16.32 -14.06 14.13
C SER A 250 -16.54 -15.53 13.76
N GLY A 251 -15.47 -16.27 13.43
CA GLY A 251 -15.56 -17.65 12.98
C GLY A 251 -16.06 -17.78 11.55
N TYR A 252 -15.76 -16.81 10.68
CA TYR A 252 -16.18 -16.85 9.27
C TYR A 252 -15.51 -18.03 8.53
N GLU A 253 -16.32 -18.93 7.98
CA GLU A 253 -15.85 -20.13 7.25
C GLU A 253 -15.96 -20.03 5.72
N GLY A 254 -16.49 -18.91 5.21
CA GLY A 254 -16.65 -18.71 3.77
C GLY A 254 -15.34 -18.35 3.06
N LYS A 255 -15.42 -18.19 1.74
CA LYS A 255 -14.26 -17.78 0.93
C LYS A 255 -13.99 -16.28 1.08
N VAL A 256 -12.72 -15.90 1.10
CA VAL A 256 -12.31 -14.50 1.12
C VAL A 256 -11.42 -14.23 -0.08
N PHE A 257 -11.78 -13.24 -0.89
CA PHE A 257 -10.96 -12.78 -2.01
C PHE A 257 -10.51 -11.36 -1.76
N LEU A 258 -9.25 -11.07 -2.06
CA LEU A 258 -8.69 -9.73 -2.09
C LEU A 258 -8.56 -9.29 -3.54
N ASN A 259 -9.19 -8.18 -3.88
CA ASN A 259 -8.93 -7.40 -5.08
C ASN A 259 -8.02 -6.24 -4.70
N CYS A 260 -6.71 -6.44 -4.93
CA CYS A 260 -5.69 -5.45 -4.67
C CYS A 260 -5.42 -4.63 -5.92
N PHE A 261 -5.33 -3.31 -5.80
CA PHE A 261 -5.13 -2.43 -6.95
C PHE A 261 -4.32 -1.18 -6.58
N LYS A 262 -3.75 -0.57 -7.60
CA LYS A 262 -3.11 0.74 -7.53
C LYS A 262 -4.13 1.81 -7.89
N GLU A 263 -4.26 2.87 -7.10
CA GLU A 263 -5.36 3.86 -7.28
C GLU A 263 -5.35 4.59 -8.63
N ASP A 264 -4.17 4.81 -9.21
CA ASP A 264 -3.92 5.58 -10.44
C ASP A 264 -3.92 4.75 -11.74
N GLU A 265 -3.97 3.42 -11.64
CA GLU A 265 -4.10 2.53 -12.81
C GLU A 265 -5.35 1.64 -12.71
N PHE A 266 -5.78 1.36 -11.48
CA PHE A 266 -6.88 0.45 -11.13
C PHE A 266 -6.79 -0.91 -11.82
N LYS A 267 -5.57 -1.41 -11.99
CA LYS A 267 -5.33 -2.79 -12.40
C LYS A 267 -5.51 -3.69 -11.19
N VAL A 268 -6.40 -4.66 -11.28
CA VAL A 268 -6.80 -5.48 -10.12
C VAL A 268 -6.05 -6.81 -10.13
N ASN A 269 -5.31 -7.08 -9.06
CA ASN A 269 -4.78 -8.40 -8.76
C ASN A 269 -5.70 -9.08 -7.75
N GLN A 270 -6.43 -10.12 -8.20
CA GLN A 270 -7.27 -10.92 -7.34
C GLN A 270 -6.50 -12.10 -6.73
N THR A 271 -6.61 -12.28 -5.41
CA THR A 271 -6.00 -13.38 -4.68
C THR A 271 -7.00 -13.96 -3.67
N GLU A 272 -7.16 -15.29 -3.62
CA GLU A 272 -7.92 -15.97 -2.56
C GLU A 272 -7.10 -15.99 -1.26
N LEU A 273 -7.69 -15.50 -0.17
CA LEU A 273 -7.06 -15.44 1.14
C LEU A 273 -7.49 -16.63 1.99
N LYS A 274 -6.50 -17.27 2.62
CA LYS A 274 -6.73 -18.28 3.66
C LYS A 274 -6.64 -17.63 5.03
N LEU A 275 -7.75 -17.65 5.77
CA LEU A 275 -7.78 -17.25 7.17
C LEU A 275 -7.04 -18.27 8.05
N GLY A 276 -6.50 -17.83 9.18
CA GLY A 276 -5.90 -18.66 10.22
C GLY A 276 -4.81 -18.01 11.06
N HIS A 277 -4.37 -16.79 10.75
CA HIS A 277 -3.28 -16.11 11.46
C HIS A 277 -3.42 -14.58 11.53
N TYR A 278 -4.41 -13.98 10.86
CA TYR A 278 -4.58 -12.53 10.80
C TYR A 278 -4.95 -11.91 12.15
N TYR A 279 -5.66 -12.62 13.04
CA TYR A 279 -5.90 -12.16 14.41
C TYR A 279 -4.60 -12.07 15.23
N SER A 280 -3.69 -13.03 15.06
CA SER A 280 -2.38 -12.97 15.72
C SER A 280 -1.57 -11.79 15.19
N VAL A 281 -1.52 -11.65 13.87
CA VAL A 281 -0.80 -10.57 13.18
C VAL A 281 -1.38 -9.19 13.56
N TYR A 282 -2.70 -9.06 13.62
CA TYR A 282 -3.38 -7.83 14.05
C TYR A 282 -2.94 -7.41 15.46
N LYS A 283 -2.87 -8.36 16.41
CA LYS A 283 -2.37 -8.06 17.76
C LYS A 283 -0.90 -7.66 17.74
N GLU A 284 -0.06 -8.38 16.99
CA GLU A 284 1.37 -8.06 16.89
C GLU A 284 1.55 -6.65 16.33
N VAL A 285 0.88 -6.32 15.23
CA VAL A 285 1.09 -5.09 14.47
C VAL A 285 0.30 -3.91 15.02
N LEU A 286 -1.03 -3.98 15.07
CA LEU A 286 -1.88 -2.82 15.37
C LEU A 286 -2.05 -2.57 16.87
N VAL A 287 -1.94 -3.61 17.70
CA VAL A 287 -2.07 -3.46 19.17
C VAL A 287 -0.70 -3.29 19.83
N ASN A 288 0.30 -4.08 19.42
CA ASN A 288 1.61 -4.12 20.07
C ASN A 288 2.73 -3.42 19.27
N HIS A 289 2.47 -2.96 18.05
CA HIS A 289 3.45 -2.29 17.17
C HIS A 289 4.74 -3.08 16.94
N ASN A 290 4.62 -4.40 16.79
CA ASN A 290 5.69 -5.33 16.49
C ASN A 290 5.61 -5.83 15.05
N LYS A 291 6.75 -6.27 14.50
CA LYS A 291 6.76 -6.99 13.23
C LYS A 291 5.98 -8.31 13.35
N PRO A 292 5.29 -8.73 12.27
CA PRO A 292 4.54 -9.96 12.27
C PRO A 292 5.48 -11.17 12.34
N SER A 293 5.06 -12.20 13.08
CA SER A 293 5.78 -13.47 13.16
C SER A 293 5.41 -14.45 12.04
N ASN A 294 4.23 -14.26 11.45
CA ASN A 294 3.70 -15.09 10.37
C ASN A 294 4.05 -14.50 9.00
N GLU A 295 4.19 -15.37 8.01
CA GLU A 295 4.33 -14.95 6.60
C GLU A 295 3.01 -14.37 6.11
N LEU A 296 3.09 -13.30 5.31
CA LEU A 296 1.95 -12.52 4.85
C LEU A 296 2.04 -12.30 3.35
N LEU A 297 0.95 -11.83 2.76
CA LEU A 297 1.00 -11.26 1.42
C LEU A 297 2.09 -10.17 1.34
N PRO A 298 2.88 -10.11 0.26
CA PRO A 298 3.95 -9.14 0.13
C PRO A 298 3.49 -7.69 0.29
N VAL A 299 2.37 -7.33 -0.34
CA VAL A 299 1.77 -6.00 -0.22
C VAL A 299 1.47 -5.61 1.23
N MET A 300 0.96 -6.56 2.04
CA MET A 300 0.67 -6.33 3.45
C MET A 300 1.95 -6.25 4.28
N TYR A 301 2.92 -7.13 4.03
CA TYR A 301 4.22 -7.09 4.70
C TYR A 301 4.92 -5.74 4.49
N GLN A 302 4.94 -5.24 3.25
CA GLN A 302 5.50 -3.93 2.91
C GLN A 302 4.75 -2.78 3.59
N ALA A 303 3.41 -2.82 3.60
CA ALA A 303 2.60 -1.85 4.30
C ALA A 303 2.86 -1.82 5.81
N ILE A 304 3.03 -2.97 6.45
CA ILE A 304 3.35 -3.05 7.88
C ILE A 304 4.71 -2.40 8.16
N ASP A 305 5.72 -2.63 7.31
CA ASP A 305 7.02 -1.98 7.47
C ASP A 305 6.93 -0.45 7.38
N ILE A 306 6.07 0.09 6.49
CA ILE A 306 5.79 1.53 6.41
C ILE A 306 5.07 1.99 7.67
N TYR A 307 4.03 1.27 8.11
CA TYR A 307 3.25 1.62 9.31
C TYR A 307 4.13 1.71 10.56
N LEU A 308 4.94 0.69 10.81
CA LEU A 308 5.86 0.68 11.95
C LEU A 308 6.94 1.76 11.85
N ASP A 309 7.34 2.17 10.64
CA ASP A 309 8.21 3.34 10.48
C ASP A 309 7.47 4.63 10.82
N MET A 310 6.25 4.82 10.34
CA MET A 310 5.42 6.01 10.57
C MET A 310 5.07 6.24 12.04
N LEU A 311 5.09 5.20 12.88
CA LEU A 311 4.93 5.34 14.33
C LEU A 311 6.13 5.98 15.04
N LYS A 312 7.31 6.04 14.41
CA LYS A 312 8.51 6.65 15.00
C LYS A 312 8.42 8.17 14.91
N GLU A 313 8.93 8.85 15.93
CA GLU A 313 9.00 10.32 15.95
C GLU A 313 9.87 10.87 14.81
N ASP A 314 10.92 10.13 14.41
CA ASP A 314 11.87 10.54 13.38
C ASP A 314 11.69 9.76 12.07
N ASN A 315 10.46 9.40 11.73
CA ASN A 315 10.16 8.66 10.50
C ASN A 315 10.54 9.43 9.21
N ALA A 316 10.55 8.74 8.08
CA ALA A 316 10.99 9.32 6.81
C ALA A 316 10.18 10.57 6.39
N VAL A 317 8.87 10.58 6.65
CA VAL A 317 7.97 11.70 6.33
C VAL A 317 8.27 12.91 7.23
N VAL A 318 8.39 12.71 8.54
CA VAL A 318 8.71 13.78 9.51
C VAL A 318 10.10 14.37 9.25
N LYS A 319 11.09 13.52 8.93
CA LYS A 319 12.42 13.97 8.49
C LYS A 319 12.35 14.82 7.22
N TYR A 320 11.48 14.47 6.28
CA TYR A 320 11.29 15.23 5.05
C TYR A 320 10.66 16.60 5.32
N ILE A 321 9.57 16.62 6.09
CA ILE A 321 8.88 17.86 6.51
C ILE A 321 9.87 18.79 7.22
N SER A 322 10.63 18.26 8.19
CA SER A 322 11.61 19.02 8.98
C SER A 322 12.69 19.70 8.14
N LYS A 323 13.08 19.08 7.02
CA LYS A 323 14.13 19.60 6.12
C LYS A 323 13.62 20.61 5.09
N ASN A 324 12.30 20.72 4.92
CA ASN A 324 11.66 21.54 3.89
C ASN A 324 10.61 22.50 4.47
N LYS A 325 10.82 22.98 5.71
CA LYS A 325 9.91 23.90 6.41
C LYS A 325 9.78 25.27 5.75
N ASP A 326 10.70 25.60 4.86
CA ASP A 326 10.72 26.83 4.07
C ASP A 326 9.72 26.81 2.89
N LEU A 327 9.24 25.63 2.49
CA LEU A 327 8.24 25.50 1.43
C LEU A 327 6.85 25.90 1.93
N ALA A 328 6.02 26.42 1.01
CA ALA A 328 4.60 26.61 1.29
C ALA A 328 3.93 25.26 1.59
N THR A 329 2.96 25.23 2.52
CA THR A 329 2.26 24.00 2.93
C THR A 329 1.66 23.24 1.73
N SER A 330 1.06 23.95 0.77
CA SER A 330 0.51 23.34 -0.44
C SER A 330 1.57 22.66 -1.32
N GLU A 331 2.74 23.27 -1.46
CA GLU A 331 3.86 22.68 -2.19
C GLU A 331 4.44 21.48 -1.44
N LEU A 332 4.54 21.56 -0.12
CA LEU A 332 5.03 20.47 0.71
C LEU A 332 4.10 19.25 0.63
N ILE A 333 2.78 19.45 0.67
CA ILE A 333 1.77 18.39 0.50
C ILE A 333 1.92 17.71 -0.87
N ASN A 334 2.00 18.49 -1.96
CA ASN A 334 2.18 17.93 -3.30
C ASN A 334 3.44 17.06 -3.40
N ARG A 335 4.54 17.50 -2.79
CA ARG A 335 5.78 16.72 -2.74
C ARG A 335 5.64 15.47 -1.88
N LEU A 336 4.93 15.55 -0.75
CA LEU A 336 4.68 14.40 0.12
C LEU A 336 3.91 13.30 -0.62
N PHE A 337 2.86 13.66 -1.36
CA PHE A 337 2.14 12.69 -2.20
C PHE A 337 3.02 12.06 -3.27
N ALA A 338 3.86 12.86 -3.94
CA ALA A 338 4.74 12.36 -4.99
C ALA A 338 5.85 11.43 -4.47
N LEU A 339 6.37 11.69 -3.26
CA LEU A 339 7.52 10.98 -2.70
C LEU A 339 7.13 9.80 -1.79
N PHE A 340 5.96 9.88 -1.15
CA PHE A 340 5.47 8.87 -0.22
C PHE A 340 4.10 8.32 -0.62
N PRO A 341 3.88 7.93 -1.89
CA PRO A 341 2.56 7.50 -2.37
C PRO A 341 2.04 6.25 -1.64
N THR A 342 2.93 5.39 -1.14
CA THR A 342 2.57 4.17 -0.41
C THR A 342 2.16 4.38 1.04
N VAL A 343 2.23 5.61 1.56
CA VAL A 343 1.76 5.93 2.92
C VAL A 343 0.23 5.99 2.97
N GLY A 344 -0.44 6.41 1.88
CA GLY A 344 -1.90 6.46 1.83
C GLY A 344 -2.53 7.53 2.74
N TYR A 345 -1.77 8.54 3.16
CA TYR A 345 -2.31 9.68 3.92
C TYR A 345 -2.97 10.67 2.97
N GLY A 346 -4.08 11.27 3.40
CA GLY A 346 -4.72 12.38 2.71
C GLY A 346 -4.18 13.74 3.18
N ASP A 347 -4.73 14.81 2.61
CA ASP A 347 -4.33 16.20 2.89
C ASP A 347 -4.37 16.50 4.39
N LEU A 348 -5.45 16.13 5.07
CA LEU A 348 -5.66 16.45 6.49
C LEU A 348 -4.60 15.79 7.38
N GLN A 349 -4.25 14.52 7.12
CA GLN A 349 -3.21 13.83 7.90
C GLN A 349 -1.83 14.44 7.67
N TYR A 350 -1.51 14.82 6.42
CA TYR A 350 -0.25 15.52 6.15
C TYR A 350 -0.21 16.90 6.78
N ILE A 351 -1.32 17.67 6.74
CA ILE A 351 -1.43 18.97 7.41
C ILE A 351 -1.20 18.82 8.92
N GLU A 352 -1.81 17.80 9.53
CA GLU A 352 -1.62 17.53 10.96
C GLU A 352 -0.16 17.20 11.29
N LEU A 353 0.50 16.36 10.49
CA LEU A 353 1.93 16.07 10.64
C LEU A 353 2.80 17.31 10.46
N ILE A 354 2.50 18.15 9.47
CA ILE A 354 3.22 19.40 9.21
C ILE A 354 3.11 20.34 10.42
N ASN A 355 1.90 20.48 10.98
CA ASN A 355 1.67 21.35 12.14
C ASN A 355 2.33 20.82 13.43
N LYS A 356 2.57 19.51 13.53
CA LYS A 356 3.27 18.88 14.67
C LYS A 356 4.80 18.92 14.56
N THR A 357 5.35 19.13 13.36
CA THR A 357 6.79 18.98 13.05
C THR A 357 7.53 20.31 13.10
#